data_AF-A0A3E0QMH0-F1
#
_entry.id   AF-A0A3E0QMH0-F1
#
_cell.length_a   1.000
_cell.length_b   1.000
_cell.length_c   1.000
_cell.angle_alpha   90.00
_cell.angle_beta   90.00
_cell.angle_gamma   90.00
#
_symmetry.space_group_name_H-M   'P 1'
#
loop_
_entity.id
_entity.type
_entity.pdbx_description
1 polymer ?
#
loop_
_entity_poly.entity_id
_entity_poly.type
_entity_poly.pdbx_seq_one_letter_code
_entity_poly.pdbx_strand_id
1 'polypeptide(L)'
;MRKLAVIALLAWASVAHSQVVRREAEMTSGEDRLELRDSVRVSASNFNGGSYDATVHLWVHDDYVNVLDKRLMAGAALLSSRKDTLGYCEEGFPIDSLWESSARRMSKYHEVVLSGSINGRQLERRSFPTITVEKFFEGKRGGAVRDALVEVLKSKDWEGKNFGEYECWAYLNRSANPSQPDFQALVIFRSGIPYCLVNKGEEFEYAKLKGAEMRDHGMFYFFQRPNERFLKDIDDIVFDYVVL
;
A
#
# COMPACT_ATOMS: atom_id res chain seq x y z
N MET A 1 13.86 41.92 -26.78
CA MET A 1 12.74 41.00 -27.07
C MET A 1 12.96 39.69 -26.33
N ARG A 2 11.97 39.32 -25.50
CA ARG A 2 11.92 38.13 -24.67
C ARG A 2 11.96 36.85 -25.54
N LYS A 3 12.77 35.87 -25.18
CA LYS A 3 12.48 34.47 -25.45
C LYS A 3 12.63 33.70 -24.15
N LEU A 4 11.47 33.48 -23.53
CA LEU A 4 11.26 32.63 -22.37
C LEU A 4 11.66 31.20 -22.74
N ALA A 5 12.73 30.69 -22.12
CA ALA A 5 12.94 29.25 -22.02
C ALA A 5 11.97 28.74 -20.94
N VAL A 6 10.79 28.29 -21.37
CA VAL A 6 9.87 27.53 -20.53
C VAL A 6 10.48 26.14 -20.35
N ILE A 7 11.22 25.96 -19.26
CA ILE A 7 11.55 24.62 -18.75
C ILE A 7 10.25 24.06 -18.20
N ALA A 8 9.58 23.23 -19.01
CA ALA A 8 8.51 22.37 -18.54
C ALA A 8 9.13 21.32 -17.61
N LEU A 9 9.24 21.67 -16.33
CA LEU A 9 9.41 20.70 -15.25
C LEU A 9 8.13 19.86 -15.20
N LEU A 10 8.12 18.78 -15.98
CA LEU A 10 7.28 17.61 -15.73
C LEU A 10 7.70 17.06 -14.37
N ALA A 11 7.17 17.65 -13.30
CA ALA A 11 7.07 16.99 -12.02
C ALA A 11 6.07 15.84 -12.20
N TRP A 12 6.54 14.72 -12.74
CA TRP A 12 5.96 13.44 -12.45
C TRP A 12 6.03 13.30 -10.93
N ALA A 13 4.91 13.63 -10.28
CA ALA A 13 4.61 13.10 -8.98
C ALA A 13 4.81 11.60 -9.10
N SER A 14 5.77 11.06 -8.35
CA SER A 14 5.75 9.64 -8.06
C SER A 14 4.35 9.32 -7.56
N VAL A 15 3.64 8.55 -8.36
CA VAL A 15 2.24 8.18 -8.14
C VAL A 15 2.28 7.15 -7.01
N ALA A 16 2.41 7.58 -5.75
CA ALA A 16 2.69 6.70 -4.60
C ALA A 16 1.66 5.56 -4.50
N HIS A 17 2.05 4.33 -4.82
CA HIS A 17 1.18 3.19 -5.17
C HIS A 17 0.54 2.51 -3.94
N SER A 18 -0.79 2.45 -3.91
CA SER A 18 -1.63 1.82 -2.89
C SER A 18 -2.99 1.44 -3.48
N GLN A 19 -3.85 0.74 -2.73
CA GLN A 19 -5.17 0.34 -3.21
C GLN A 19 -6.05 1.56 -3.42
N VAL A 20 -6.87 1.53 -4.46
CA VAL A 20 -7.60 2.70 -4.93
C VAL A 20 -9.09 2.55 -4.61
N VAL A 21 -9.68 3.56 -3.99
CA VAL A 21 -11.13 3.66 -3.79
C VAL A 21 -11.83 3.78 -5.14
N ARG A 22 -12.90 3.02 -5.32
CA ARG A 22 -13.76 3.04 -6.51
C ARG A 22 -15.06 3.78 -6.19
N ARG A 23 -15.28 4.91 -6.86
CA ARG A 23 -16.41 5.86 -6.69
C ARG A 23 -16.40 6.55 -5.34
N GLU A 24 -16.94 5.93 -4.31
CA GLU A 24 -17.00 6.46 -2.95
C GLU A 24 -16.91 5.27 -2.00
N ALA A 25 -16.10 5.42 -0.96
CA ALA A 25 -15.92 4.43 0.09
C ALA A 25 -16.28 5.01 1.44
N GLU A 26 -16.90 4.19 2.28
CA GLU A 26 -17.08 4.50 3.70
C GLU A 26 -16.01 3.73 4.46
N MET A 27 -15.20 4.44 5.23
CA MET A 27 -14.24 3.83 6.16
C MET A 27 -14.80 3.96 7.58
N THR A 28 -14.85 2.84 8.30
CA THR A 28 -15.50 2.76 9.61
C THR A 28 -14.54 2.34 10.72
N SER A 29 -14.63 2.93 11.90
CA SER A 29 -13.92 2.49 13.10
C SER A 29 -14.89 2.40 14.29
N GLY A 30 -15.38 1.19 14.58
CA GLY A 30 -16.51 1.01 15.48
C GLY A 30 -17.79 1.63 14.92
N GLU A 31 -18.35 2.61 15.61
CA GLU A 31 -19.52 3.38 15.15
C GLU A 31 -19.13 4.61 14.31
N ASP A 32 -17.86 5.04 14.36
CA ASP A 32 -17.36 6.22 13.66
C ASP A 32 -17.18 5.96 12.16
N ARG A 33 -17.50 6.97 11.34
CA ARG A 33 -17.50 6.87 9.88
C ARG A 33 -16.84 8.08 9.22
N LEU A 34 -16.16 7.82 8.11
CA LEU A 34 -15.72 8.85 7.19
C LEU A 34 -15.93 8.42 5.74
N GLU A 35 -16.09 9.41 4.87
CA GLU A 35 -16.25 9.20 3.44
C GLU A 35 -14.94 9.49 2.71
N LEU A 36 -14.55 8.59 1.82
CA LEU A 36 -13.44 8.74 0.89
C LEU A 36 -13.98 8.79 -0.54
N ARG A 37 -13.45 9.72 -1.34
CA ARG A 37 -13.79 9.91 -2.75
C ARG A 37 -13.10 8.90 -3.66
N ASP A 38 -13.54 8.91 -4.91
CA ASP A 38 -12.96 8.09 -5.97
C ASP A 38 -11.48 8.37 -6.11
N SER A 39 -10.73 7.34 -6.48
CA SER A 39 -9.28 7.43 -6.71
C SER A 39 -8.43 7.74 -5.47
N VAL A 40 -9.03 7.77 -4.27
CA VAL A 40 -8.28 7.90 -3.01
C VAL A 40 -7.46 6.64 -2.78
N ARG A 41 -6.27 6.86 -2.24
CA ARG A 41 -5.21 5.87 -2.08
C ARG A 41 -5.15 5.39 -0.65
N VAL A 42 -5.56 4.15 -0.43
CA VAL A 42 -5.59 3.48 0.87
C VAL A 42 -4.68 2.27 0.89
N SER A 43 -4.05 2.04 2.04
CA SER A 43 -3.53 0.72 2.38
C SER A 43 -4.70 -0.21 2.64
N ALA A 44 -4.77 -1.39 2.03
CA ALA A 44 -5.80 -2.38 2.37
C ALA A 44 -5.18 -3.76 2.63
N SER A 45 -5.37 -4.27 3.85
CA SER A 45 -4.82 -5.55 4.31
C SER A 45 -5.88 -6.40 5.02
N ASN A 46 -5.54 -7.65 5.35
CA ASN A 46 -6.34 -8.54 6.18
C ASN A 46 -7.80 -8.65 5.72
N PHE A 47 -8.03 -9.21 4.53
CA PHE A 47 -9.39 -9.42 4.06
C PHE A 47 -10.16 -10.37 4.97
N ASN A 48 -11.27 -9.89 5.55
CA ASN A 48 -12.14 -10.71 6.37
C ASN A 48 -13.61 -10.27 6.23
N GLY A 49 -14.52 -11.22 6.05
CA GLY A 49 -15.96 -10.95 6.02
C GLY A 49 -16.43 -9.99 4.91
N GLY A 50 -15.65 -9.79 3.85
CA GLY A 50 -15.97 -8.85 2.76
C GLY A 50 -15.38 -7.45 2.91
N SER A 51 -14.59 -7.20 3.96
CA SER A 51 -13.92 -5.93 4.21
C SER A 51 -12.42 -6.10 4.41
N TYR A 52 -11.67 -5.01 4.27
CA TYR A 52 -10.25 -4.92 4.57
C TYR A 52 -10.03 -4.00 5.76
N ASP A 53 -8.97 -4.27 6.52
CA ASP A 53 -8.34 -3.25 7.36
C ASP A 53 -7.70 -2.23 6.43
N ALA A 54 -8.12 -0.97 6.54
CA ALA A 54 -7.72 0.11 5.69
C ALA A 54 -7.00 1.20 6.47
N THR A 55 -5.91 1.72 5.93
CA THR A 55 -5.18 2.86 6.50
C THR A 55 -4.98 3.94 5.44
N VAL A 56 -5.18 5.20 5.84
CA VAL A 56 -5.02 6.37 4.97
C VAL A 56 -4.24 7.47 5.67
N HIS A 57 -3.29 8.06 4.94
CA HIS A 57 -2.54 9.23 5.34
C HIS A 57 -3.06 10.47 4.60
N LEU A 58 -3.37 11.51 5.37
CA LEU A 58 -4.05 12.71 4.88
C LEU A 58 -3.68 13.93 5.72
N TRP A 59 -4.13 15.09 5.25
CA TRP A 59 -3.97 16.37 5.94
C TRP A 59 -5.32 16.91 6.38
N VAL A 60 -5.39 17.41 7.61
CA VAL A 60 -6.58 18.05 8.18
C VAL A 60 -6.20 19.40 8.77
N HIS A 61 -7.05 20.41 8.59
CA HIS A 61 -6.82 21.73 9.16
C HIS A 61 -6.89 21.68 10.69
N ASP A 62 -6.02 22.45 11.36
CA ASP A 62 -5.85 22.40 12.83
C ASP A 62 -7.16 22.60 13.60
N ASP A 63 -8.05 23.47 13.09
CA ASP A 63 -9.38 23.74 13.66
C ASP A 63 -10.29 22.50 13.76
N TYR A 64 -9.95 21.37 13.13
CA TYR A 64 -10.72 20.13 13.14
C TYR A 64 -10.00 18.96 13.83
N VAL A 65 -8.86 19.21 14.46
CA VAL A 65 -8.06 18.18 15.13
C VAL A 65 -8.06 18.42 16.63
N ASN A 66 -8.59 17.45 17.38
CA ASN A 66 -8.41 17.40 18.82
C ASN A 66 -7.16 16.55 19.12
N VAL A 67 -6.05 17.24 19.40
CA VAL A 67 -4.74 16.61 19.67
C VAL A 67 -4.75 15.82 20.98
N LEU A 68 -5.45 16.29 22.01
CA LEU A 68 -5.50 15.64 23.33
C LEU A 68 -6.27 14.33 23.26
N ASP A 69 -7.42 14.34 22.59
CA ASP A 69 -8.30 13.18 22.45
C ASP A 69 -7.97 12.30 21.23
N LYS A 70 -6.93 12.68 20.45
CA LYS A 70 -6.55 12.05 19.18
C LYS A 70 -7.77 11.78 18.30
N ARG A 71 -8.54 12.82 18.00
CA ARG A 71 -9.80 12.68 17.28
C ARG A 71 -9.99 13.78 16.24
N LEU A 72 -10.51 13.39 15.08
CA LEU A 72 -11.03 14.31 14.08
C LEU A 72 -12.43 14.76 14.47
N MET A 73 -12.68 16.06 14.31
CA MET A 73 -13.99 16.65 14.54
C MET A 73 -14.88 16.51 13.31
N ALA A 74 -16.19 16.53 13.52
CA ALA A 74 -17.20 16.57 12.48
C ALA A 74 -16.97 17.73 11.50
N GLY A 75 -17.24 17.48 10.21
CA GLY A 75 -17.08 18.45 9.12
C GLY A 75 -15.65 18.61 8.61
N ALA A 76 -14.68 17.85 9.13
CA ALA A 76 -13.30 17.94 8.68
C ALA A 76 -13.16 17.54 7.21
N ALA A 77 -12.61 18.43 6.37
CA ALA A 77 -12.20 18.09 5.03
C ALA A 77 -10.89 17.30 5.07
N LEU A 78 -10.88 16.12 4.46
CA LEU A 78 -9.72 15.26 4.33
C LEU A 78 -8.96 15.66 3.07
N LEU A 79 -7.70 16.07 3.20
CA LEU A 79 -6.93 16.62 2.09
C LEU A 79 -5.69 15.80 1.74
N SER A 80 -5.29 15.89 0.48
CA SER A 80 -3.96 15.46 0.03
C SER A 80 -2.90 16.51 0.38
N SER A 81 -1.62 16.16 0.23
CA SER A 81 -0.51 17.12 0.34
C SER A 81 -0.58 18.27 -0.68
N ARG A 82 -1.40 18.13 -1.72
CA ARG A 82 -1.68 19.14 -2.75
C ARG A 82 -2.94 19.95 -2.48
N LYS A 83 -3.64 19.69 -1.36
CA LYS A 83 -4.96 20.24 -1.00
C LYS A 83 -6.11 19.79 -1.88
N ASP A 84 -5.96 18.65 -2.58
CA ASP A 84 -7.08 18.00 -3.23
C ASP A 84 -7.96 17.36 -2.14
N THR A 85 -9.28 17.51 -2.24
CA THR A 85 -10.21 16.89 -1.29
C THR A 85 -10.31 15.40 -1.54
N LEU A 86 -9.85 14.62 -0.57
CA LEU A 86 -9.94 13.17 -0.52
C LEU A 86 -11.29 12.70 0.06
N GLY A 87 -11.97 13.53 0.85
CA GLY A 87 -13.18 13.10 1.53
C GLY A 87 -13.58 14.02 2.68
N TYR A 88 -14.48 13.54 3.53
CA TYR A 88 -14.99 14.27 4.69
C TYR A 88 -15.21 13.35 5.88
N CYS A 89 -15.00 13.90 7.08
CA CYS A 89 -15.37 13.28 8.34
C CYS A 89 -16.74 13.85 8.77
N GLU A 90 -17.80 13.05 8.81
CA GLU A 90 -19.14 13.57 9.07
C GLU A 90 -19.42 13.79 10.56
N GLU A 91 -19.09 12.83 11.41
CA GLU A 91 -19.48 12.83 12.83
C GLU A 91 -18.26 12.93 13.78
N GLY A 92 -17.13 12.39 13.35
CA GLY A 92 -15.88 12.34 14.10
C GLY A 92 -15.19 11.00 13.86
N PHE A 93 -13.85 10.97 13.97
CA PHE A 93 -13.09 9.75 13.67
C PHE A 93 -11.82 9.66 14.52
N PRO A 94 -11.47 8.49 15.08
CA PRO A 94 -10.27 8.33 15.88
C PRO A 94 -9.01 8.46 15.02
N ILE A 95 -7.95 9.02 15.60
CA ILE A 95 -6.66 9.21 14.94
C ILE A 95 -5.64 8.23 15.52
N ASP A 96 -4.99 7.45 14.67
CA ASP A 96 -3.92 6.57 15.13
C ASP A 96 -2.64 7.37 15.42
N SER A 97 -2.27 8.25 14.49
CA SER A 97 -1.07 9.08 14.56
C SER A 97 -1.31 10.45 13.96
N LEU A 98 -0.72 11.48 14.57
CA LEU A 98 -0.74 12.84 14.06
C LEU A 98 0.56 13.58 14.34
N TRP A 99 0.93 14.49 13.44
CA TRP A 99 2.04 15.42 13.62
C TRP A 99 1.78 16.72 12.87
N GLU A 100 2.42 17.80 13.31
CA GLU A 100 2.36 19.08 12.59
C GLU A 100 3.00 18.95 11.21
N SER A 101 2.37 19.51 10.18
CA SER A 101 2.95 19.43 8.85
C SER A 101 4.21 20.29 8.72
N SER A 102 5.29 19.65 8.29
CA SER A 102 6.57 20.32 8.03
C SER A 102 6.56 21.18 6.74
N ALA A 103 5.54 21.03 5.89
CA ALA A 103 5.46 21.71 4.61
C ALA A 103 4.95 23.14 4.77
N ARG A 104 5.71 24.14 4.28
CA ARG A 104 5.37 25.57 4.37
C ARG A 104 3.94 25.93 3.92
N ARG A 105 3.39 25.25 2.91
CA ARG A 105 2.01 25.50 2.41
C ARG A 105 0.91 24.83 3.23
N MET A 106 1.29 23.91 4.11
CA MET A 106 0.45 23.10 4.98
C MET A 106 0.70 23.42 6.47
N SER A 107 1.32 24.55 6.79
CA SER A 107 1.70 24.92 8.17
C SER A 107 0.53 25.17 9.14
N LYS A 108 -0.71 25.03 8.68
CA LYS A 108 -1.96 25.12 9.49
C LYS A 108 -2.74 23.80 9.45
N TYR A 109 -2.02 22.71 9.16
CA TYR A 109 -2.58 21.40 8.98
C TYR A 109 -1.74 20.41 9.76
N HIS A 110 -2.42 19.42 10.29
CA HIS A 110 -1.81 18.20 10.78
C HIS A 110 -1.79 17.15 9.69
N GLU A 111 -0.69 16.42 9.64
CA GLU A 111 -0.61 15.13 8.97
C GLU A 111 -1.21 14.08 9.91
N VAL A 112 -2.11 13.26 9.36
CA VAL A 112 -2.95 12.37 10.13
C VAL A 112 -2.99 11.01 9.45
N VAL A 113 -2.79 9.95 10.23
CA VAL A 113 -2.99 8.56 9.82
C VAL A 113 -4.25 8.04 10.50
N LEU A 114 -5.18 7.53 9.70
CA LEU A 114 -6.44 6.96 10.13
C LEU A 114 -6.52 5.50 9.69
N SER A 115 -7.00 4.64 10.58
CA SER A 115 -7.28 3.23 10.28
C SER A 115 -8.74 2.90 10.58
N GLY A 116 -9.30 2.02 9.76
CA GLY A 116 -10.65 1.54 9.89
C GLY A 116 -10.89 0.35 8.96
N SER A 117 -12.16 0.06 8.70
CA SER A 117 -12.58 -0.99 7.78
C SER A 117 -13.22 -0.41 6.54
N ILE A 118 -12.87 -0.93 5.36
CA ILE A 118 -13.50 -0.58 4.07
C ILE A 118 -14.04 -1.83 3.39
N ASN A 119 -15.23 -1.75 2.80
CA ASN A 119 -15.78 -2.85 2.03
C ASN A 119 -14.93 -3.11 0.76
N GLY A 120 -14.58 -4.37 0.51
CA GLY A 120 -13.75 -4.73 -0.64
C GLY A 120 -14.35 -4.35 -2.01
N ARG A 121 -15.69 -4.25 -2.12
CA ARG A 121 -16.36 -3.81 -3.36
C ARG A 121 -16.16 -2.33 -3.67
N GLN A 122 -15.79 -1.54 -2.66
CA GLN A 122 -15.46 -0.12 -2.78
C GLN A 122 -13.98 0.10 -3.12
N LEU A 123 -13.19 -0.97 -3.26
CA LEU A 123 -11.82 -0.91 -3.74
C LEU A 123 -11.72 -1.37 -5.20
N GLU A 124 -10.83 -0.75 -5.97
CA GLU A 124 -10.51 -1.20 -7.31
C GLU A 124 -9.64 -2.45 -7.23
N ARG A 125 -10.21 -3.61 -7.51
CA ARG A 125 -9.49 -4.89 -7.47
C ARG A 125 -8.17 -4.88 -8.25
N ARG A 126 -8.11 -4.20 -9.40
CA ARG A 126 -6.89 -4.10 -10.24
C ARG A 126 -5.75 -3.31 -9.60
N SER A 127 -6.01 -2.59 -8.52
CA SER A 127 -5.00 -1.83 -7.77
C SER A 127 -4.21 -2.71 -6.77
N PHE A 128 -4.63 -3.96 -6.55
CA PHE A 128 -3.91 -4.87 -5.68
C PHE A 128 -2.65 -5.44 -6.38
N PRO A 129 -1.50 -5.50 -5.68
CA PRO A 129 -0.25 -5.98 -6.25
C PRO A 129 -0.31 -7.46 -6.67
N THR A 130 -1.09 -8.28 -5.97
CA THR A 130 -1.28 -9.71 -6.29
C THR A 130 -1.85 -9.92 -7.69
N ILE A 131 -2.84 -9.13 -8.10
CA ILE A 131 -3.44 -9.20 -9.45
C ILE A 131 -2.41 -8.98 -10.56
N THR A 132 -1.38 -8.17 -10.31
CA THR A 132 -0.27 -8.00 -11.26
C THR A 132 0.52 -9.30 -11.42
N VAL A 133 0.83 -9.95 -10.30
CA VAL A 133 1.59 -11.20 -10.25
C VAL A 133 0.77 -12.35 -10.86
N GLU A 134 -0.53 -12.43 -10.56
CA GLU A 134 -1.44 -13.46 -11.10
C GLU A 134 -1.49 -13.39 -12.63
N LYS A 135 -1.79 -12.21 -13.18
CA LYS A 135 -1.87 -12.01 -14.64
C LYS A 135 -0.58 -12.36 -15.35
N PHE A 136 0.57 -12.09 -14.73
CA PHE A 136 1.85 -12.50 -15.29
C PHE A 136 1.94 -14.03 -15.43
N PHE A 137 1.55 -14.78 -14.40
CA PHE A 137 1.60 -16.25 -14.40
C PHE A 137 0.49 -16.90 -15.23
N GLU A 138 -0.68 -16.28 -15.35
CA GLU A 138 -1.75 -16.73 -16.26
C GLU A 138 -1.35 -16.59 -17.73
N GLY A 139 -0.68 -15.48 -18.09
CA GLY A 139 -0.32 -15.16 -19.46
C GLY A 139 0.93 -15.88 -20.00
N LYS A 140 1.80 -16.40 -19.13
CA LYS A 140 3.08 -17.00 -19.54
C LYS A 140 3.02 -18.53 -19.69
N ARG A 141 3.36 -19.02 -20.89
CA ARG A 141 3.51 -20.46 -21.19
C ARG A 141 4.96 -20.96 -21.34
N GLY A 142 5.97 -20.13 -21.12
CA GLY A 142 7.39 -20.56 -21.17
C GLY A 142 8.40 -19.41 -21.22
N GLY A 143 9.69 -19.75 -21.06
CA GLY A 143 10.84 -18.83 -21.14
C GLY A 143 11.46 -18.43 -19.80
N ALA A 144 12.44 -17.52 -19.81
CA ALA A 144 13.04 -16.95 -18.61
C ALA A 144 11.96 -16.19 -17.81
N VAL A 145 11.53 -16.79 -16.70
CA VAL A 145 10.42 -16.27 -15.88
C VAL A 145 10.86 -15.03 -15.10
N ARG A 146 12.09 -15.03 -14.57
CA ARG A 146 12.59 -13.97 -13.70
C ARG A 146 12.71 -12.62 -14.41
N ASP A 147 13.43 -12.53 -15.52
CA ASP A 147 13.63 -11.23 -16.19
C ASP A 147 12.31 -10.61 -16.65
N ALA A 148 11.40 -11.43 -17.18
CA ALA A 148 10.08 -10.95 -17.59
C ALA A 148 9.20 -10.53 -16.41
N LEU A 149 9.25 -11.24 -15.27
CA LEU A 149 8.53 -10.83 -14.06
C LEU A 149 9.13 -9.53 -13.52
N VAL A 150 10.45 -9.42 -13.46
CA VAL A 150 11.16 -8.21 -13.02
C VAL A 150 10.80 -7.00 -13.87
N GLU A 151 10.71 -7.13 -15.20
CA GLU A 151 10.24 -6.06 -16.08
C GLU A 151 8.82 -5.61 -15.73
N VAL A 152 7.91 -6.56 -15.49
CA VAL A 152 6.53 -6.26 -15.07
C VAL A 152 6.52 -5.56 -13.71
N LEU A 153 7.28 -6.05 -12.73
CA LEU A 153 7.37 -5.48 -11.39
C LEU A 153 7.92 -4.04 -11.44
N LYS A 154 8.99 -3.79 -12.22
CA LYS A 154 9.52 -2.44 -12.47
C LYS A 154 8.49 -1.51 -13.11
N SER A 155 7.72 -2.00 -14.09
CA SER A 155 6.66 -1.21 -14.73
C SER A 155 5.50 -0.84 -13.78
N LYS A 156 5.46 -1.48 -12.61
CA LYS A 156 4.48 -1.27 -11.54
C LYS A 156 5.13 -0.72 -10.27
N ASP A 157 6.30 -0.10 -10.40
CA ASP A 157 7.05 0.58 -9.33
C ASP A 157 7.37 -0.29 -8.10
N TRP A 158 7.56 -1.60 -8.30
CA TRP A 158 8.15 -2.43 -7.26
C TRP A 158 9.64 -2.12 -7.11
N GLU A 159 10.13 -2.14 -5.87
CA GLU A 159 11.50 -1.81 -5.52
C GLU A 159 12.32 -3.08 -5.27
N GLY A 160 13.42 -3.27 -6.00
CA GLY A 160 14.28 -4.44 -5.91
C GLY A 160 15.45 -4.27 -4.93
N LYS A 161 15.69 -5.27 -4.08
CA LYS A 161 16.85 -5.36 -3.17
C LYS A 161 17.41 -6.79 -3.17
N ASN A 162 18.74 -6.92 -3.08
CA ASN A 162 19.41 -8.21 -3.05
C ASN A 162 19.77 -8.61 -1.61
N PHE A 163 19.64 -9.90 -1.30
CA PHE A 163 19.92 -10.51 -0.01
C PHE A 163 20.71 -11.80 -0.22
N GLY A 164 22.02 -11.68 -0.51
CA GLY A 164 22.87 -12.84 -0.77
C GLY A 164 22.42 -13.63 -2.01
N GLU A 165 21.92 -14.86 -1.81
CA GLU A 165 21.39 -15.70 -2.91
C GLU A 165 19.94 -15.37 -3.31
N TYR A 166 19.32 -14.43 -2.59
CA TYR A 166 17.95 -14.00 -2.80
C TYR A 166 17.89 -12.62 -3.46
N GLU A 167 16.85 -12.41 -4.24
CA GLU A 167 16.46 -11.12 -4.80
C GLU A 167 15.00 -10.89 -4.40
N CYS A 168 14.74 -9.79 -3.68
CA CYS A 168 13.42 -9.42 -3.24
C CYS A 168 12.94 -8.20 -4.03
N TRP A 169 11.69 -8.25 -4.48
CA TRP A 169 10.98 -7.13 -5.08
C TRP A 169 9.82 -6.78 -4.17
N ALA A 170 9.79 -5.54 -3.70
CA ALA A 170 8.80 -5.07 -2.73
C ALA A 170 7.83 -4.07 -3.35
N TYR A 171 6.54 -4.27 -3.12
CA TYR A 171 5.52 -3.26 -3.31
C TYR A 171 5.27 -2.56 -1.97
N LEU A 172 5.75 -1.33 -1.86
CA LEU A 172 5.73 -0.57 -0.62
C LEU A 172 4.45 0.27 -0.49
N ASN A 173 3.87 0.21 0.70
CA ASN A 173 2.69 0.96 1.07
C ASN A 173 3.08 2.30 1.70
N ARG A 174 3.11 3.33 0.84
CA ARG A 174 3.41 4.71 1.27
C ARG A 174 2.17 5.47 1.76
N SER A 175 0.99 4.82 1.78
CA SER A 175 -0.26 5.42 2.26
C SER A 175 -0.37 5.43 3.78
N ALA A 176 0.37 4.60 4.52
CA ALA A 176 0.35 4.61 5.98
C ALA A 176 1.44 5.53 6.57
N ASN A 177 2.68 5.37 6.10
CA ASN A 177 3.80 6.24 6.47
C ASN A 177 4.69 6.47 5.24
N PRO A 178 4.67 7.67 4.64
CA PRO A 178 5.47 7.95 3.45
C PRO A 178 6.99 7.88 3.69
N SER A 179 7.44 8.15 4.92
CA SER A 179 8.85 8.23 5.29
C SER A 179 9.47 6.86 5.62
N GLN A 180 8.64 5.95 6.13
CA GLN A 180 9.00 4.57 6.41
C GLN A 180 7.83 3.70 5.96
N PRO A 181 7.73 3.36 4.66
CA PRO A 181 6.63 2.58 4.15
C PRO A 181 6.83 1.10 4.46
N ASP A 182 5.81 0.49 5.05
CA ASP A 182 5.71 -0.96 5.22
C ASP A 182 5.45 -1.64 3.85
N PHE A 183 5.74 -2.92 3.69
CA PHE A 183 5.39 -3.65 2.48
C PHE A 183 3.93 -4.07 2.46
N GLN A 184 3.34 -4.08 1.27
CA GLN A 184 2.05 -4.73 0.99
C GLN A 184 2.25 -6.14 0.42
N ALA A 185 3.23 -6.29 -0.48
CA ALA A 185 3.58 -7.57 -1.08
C ALA A 185 5.08 -7.63 -1.40
N LEU A 186 5.67 -8.82 -1.30
CA LEU A 186 7.06 -9.11 -1.64
C LEU A 186 7.11 -10.31 -2.58
N VAL A 187 7.80 -10.17 -3.71
CA VAL A 187 8.16 -11.30 -4.58
C VAL A 187 9.62 -11.62 -4.36
N ILE A 188 9.90 -12.82 -3.86
CA ILE A 188 11.25 -13.26 -3.54
C ILE A 188 11.66 -14.35 -4.53
N PHE A 189 12.80 -14.10 -5.17
CA PHE A 189 13.51 -15.03 -6.02
C PHE A 189 14.68 -15.63 -5.25
N ARG A 190 14.99 -16.89 -5.54
CA ARG A 190 16.19 -17.57 -5.07
C ARG A 190 16.93 -18.13 -6.26
N SER A 191 18.20 -17.75 -6.42
CA SER A 191 19.03 -18.16 -7.57
C SER A 191 18.34 -17.93 -8.93
N GLY A 192 17.58 -16.83 -9.06
CA GLY A 192 16.88 -16.45 -10.29
C GLY A 192 15.56 -17.19 -10.56
N ILE A 193 15.02 -17.94 -9.59
CA ILE A 193 13.73 -18.64 -9.72
C ILE A 193 12.76 -18.07 -8.68
N PRO A 194 11.48 -17.79 -9.04
CA PRO A 194 10.47 -17.41 -8.05
C PRO A 194 10.41 -18.44 -6.93
N TYR A 195 10.54 -17.97 -5.69
CA TYR A 195 10.53 -18.83 -4.51
C TYR A 195 9.25 -18.61 -3.69
N CYS A 196 8.98 -17.36 -3.32
CA CYS A 196 7.86 -17.00 -2.45
C CYS A 196 7.24 -15.67 -2.89
N LEU A 197 5.91 -15.56 -2.75
CA LEU A 197 5.19 -14.30 -2.71
C LEU A 197 4.65 -14.13 -1.29
N VAL A 198 5.05 -13.08 -0.60
CA VAL A 198 4.50 -12.68 0.70
C VAL A 198 3.49 -11.57 0.45
N ASN A 199 2.30 -11.65 1.04
CA ASN A 199 1.23 -10.70 0.76
C ASN A 199 0.32 -10.47 1.97
N LYS A 200 -0.01 -9.20 2.21
CA LYS A 200 -0.97 -8.77 3.26
C LYS A 200 -2.38 -8.46 2.74
N GLY A 201 -2.57 -8.43 1.41
CA GLY A 201 -3.82 -8.01 0.74
C GLY A 201 -4.69 -9.16 0.23
N GLU A 202 -5.23 -9.04 -0.99
CA GLU A 202 -6.06 -10.09 -1.63
C GLU A 202 -5.36 -11.44 -1.69
N GLU A 203 -6.13 -12.52 -1.61
CA GLU A 203 -5.62 -13.86 -1.88
C GLU A 203 -4.95 -13.95 -3.25
N PHE A 204 -3.92 -14.79 -3.33
CA PHE A 204 -3.18 -15.04 -4.57
C PHE A 204 -3.49 -16.45 -5.05
N GLU A 205 -4.12 -16.55 -6.22
CA GLU A 205 -4.49 -17.83 -6.80
C GLU A 205 -3.57 -18.20 -7.97
N TYR A 206 -2.83 -19.30 -7.81
CA TYR A 206 -2.03 -19.86 -8.90
C TYR A 206 -1.91 -21.38 -8.81
N ALA A 207 -2.37 -22.08 -9.85
CA ALA A 207 -2.47 -23.54 -9.87
C ALA A 207 -1.15 -24.31 -9.68
N LYS A 208 0.02 -23.67 -9.89
CA LYS A 208 1.33 -24.33 -9.74
C LYS A 208 2.01 -24.07 -8.40
N LEU A 209 1.34 -23.38 -7.47
CA LEU A 209 1.82 -23.21 -6.10
C LEU A 209 2.10 -24.57 -5.45
N LYS A 210 3.14 -24.60 -4.61
CA LYS A 210 3.58 -25.78 -3.85
C LYS A 210 3.10 -25.76 -2.41
N GLY A 211 2.60 -24.63 -1.94
CA GLY A 211 2.01 -24.46 -0.62
C GLY A 211 1.61 -23.01 -0.40
N ALA A 212 0.78 -22.80 0.61
CA ALA A 212 0.45 -21.49 1.13
C ALA A 212 0.37 -21.61 2.67
N GLU A 213 0.98 -20.68 3.40
CA GLU A 213 0.99 -20.67 4.87
C GLU A 213 0.80 -19.24 5.40
N MET A 214 -0.04 -19.06 6.42
CA MET A 214 -0.17 -17.79 7.14
C MET A 214 0.96 -17.68 8.16
N ARG A 215 1.68 -16.56 8.18
CA ARG A 215 2.78 -16.26 9.12
C ARG A 215 2.62 -14.83 9.67
N ASP A 216 3.50 -14.41 10.56
CA ASP A 216 3.40 -13.16 11.34
C ASP A 216 3.19 -11.88 10.50
N HIS A 217 3.67 -11.85 9.25
CA HIS A 217 3.63 -10.68 8.39
C HIS A 217 2.78 -10.87 7.12
N GLY A 218 1.86 -11.83 7.14
CA GLY A 218 0.88 -12.06 6.09
C GLY A 218 0.90 -13.48 5.54
N MET A 219 0.29 -13.64 4.36
CA MET A 219 0.16 -14.93 3.70
C MET A 219 1.35 -15.18 2.78
N PHE A 220 1.99 -16.34 2.95
CA PHE A 220 3.16 -16.76 2.16
C PHE A 220 2.70 -17.78 1.12
N TYR A 221 2.92 -17.49 -0.15
CA TYR A 221 2.60 -18.35 -1.28
C TYR A 221 3.89 -18.88 -1.89
N PHE A 222 4.08 -20.19 -1.86
CA PHE A 222 5.34 -20.81 -2.26
C PHE A 222 5.27 -21.37 -3.69
N PHE A 223 6.18 -20.93 -4.55
CA PHE A 223 6.35 -21.47 -5.91
C PHE A 223 7.23 -22.72 -5.93
N GLN A 224 8.00 -22.93 -4.87
CA GLN A 224 8.86 -24.09 -4.63
C GLN A 224 8.48 -24.73 -3.30
N ARG A 225 8.86 -26.00 -3.05
CA ARG A 225 8.56 -26.61 -1.75
C ARG A 225 9.34 -25.88 -0.65
N PRO A 226 8.67 -25.39 0.41
CA PRO A 226 9.36 -24.70 1.48
C PRO A 226 10.29 -25.66 2.24
N ASN A 227 11.43 -25.15 2.69
CA ASN A 227 12.38 -25.85 3.56
C ASN A 227 12.64 -24.93 4.77
N GLU A 228 12.60 -25.48 6.00
CA GLU A 228 12.76 -24.73 7.25
C GLU A 228 13.97 -23.80 7.26
N ARG A 229 15.10 -24.23 6.70
CA ARG A 229 16.29 -23.39 6.63
C ARG A 229 16.05 -22.13 5.79
N PHE A 230 15.42 -22.27 4.62
CA PHE A 230 15.15 -21.14 3.74
C PHE A 230 14.01 -20.28 4.27
N LEU A 231 13.04 -20.86 4.97
CA LEU A 231 11.96 -20.10 5.60
C LEU A 231 12.50 -19.07 6.58
N LYS A 232 13.50 -19.43 7.38
CA LYS A 232 14.17 -18.48 8.27
C LYS A 232 14.80 -17.31 7.50
N ASP A 233 15.52 -17.60 6.41
CA ASP A 233 16.10 -16.55 5.56
C ASP A 233 15.01 -15.64 4.96
N ILE A 234 13.86 -16.21 4.59
CA ILE A 234 12.72 -15.44 4.08
C ILE A 234 12.14 -14.54 5.17
N ASP A 235 11.93 -15.05 6.38
CA ASP A 235 11.40 -14.27 7.51
C ASP A 235 12.34 -13.10 7.83
N ASP A 236 13.66 -13.32 7.80
CA ASP A 236 14.68 -12.25 7.98
C ASP A 236 14.61 -11.19 6.86
N ILE A 237 14.38 -11.59 5.61
CA ILE A 237 14.15 -10.66 4.48
C ILE A 237 12.87 -9.86 4.69
N VAL A 238 11.78 -10.50 5.11
CA VAL A 238 10.49 -9.86 5.35
C VAL A 238 10.64 -8.80 6.45
N PHE A 239 11.37 -9.12 7.51
CA PHE A 239 11.59 -8.21 8.65
C PHE A 239 12.31 -6.91 8.25
N ASP A 240 13.17 -6.93 7.24
CA ASP A 240 13.83 -5.72 6.69
C ASP A 240 12.84 -4.72 6.08
N TYR A 241 11.63 -5.16 5.74
CA TYR A 241 10.56 -4.33 5.19
C TYR A 241 9.43 -4.00 6.16
N VAL A 242 9.46 -4.54 7.39
CA VAL A 242 8.46 -4.25 8.42
C VAL A 242 8.92 -3.03 9.21
N VAL A 243 8.03 -2.07 9.35
CA VAL A 243 8.25 -0.90 10.22
C VAL A 243 7.81 -1.28 11.63
N LEU A 244 8.74 -1.20 12.58
CA LEU A 244 8.51 -1.48 14.00
C LEU A 244 7.88 -0.29 14.73
#